data_AF-A0A7S2RD23-F1
#
_entry.id   AF-A0A7S2RD23-F1
#
_cell.length_a   1.000
_cell.length_b   1.000
_cell.length_c   1.000
_cell.angle_alpha   90.00
_cell.angle_beta   90.00
_cell.angle_gamma   90.00
#
_symmetry.space_group_name_H-M   'P 1'
#
loop_
_entity.id
_entity.type
_entity.pdbx_description
1 polymer ?
#
loop_
_entity_poly.entity_id
_entity_poly.type
_entity_poly.pdbx_seq_one_letter_code
_entity_poly.pdbx_strand_id
1 'polypeptide(L)'
;VSNCICFSTNNGETMYFCDTPTRKVYAFDYPTDGKGGPVTNRRLLWTVPADLPGGPDGAQVDAQGYVWIALSGAGRVVRIDPQNGSVNAIVYLPVKSPTSVTFGGKELDEMFITTRGPDGGGLYRLKMPNGIKGIPEPEFIVQTETSE
;
A
#
# COMPACT_ATOMS: atom_id res chain seq x y z
N VAL A 1 2.31 4.01 -15.00
CA VAL A 1 2.51 4.78 -13.75
C VAL A 1 2.79 3.77 -12.65
N SER A 2 4.05 3.72 -12.22
CA SER A 2 4.55 2.76 -11.23
C SER A 2 4.10 3.15 -9.82
N ASN A 3 3.55 2.18 -9.09
CA ASN A 3 2.87 2.41 -7.81
C ASN A 3 2.85 1.14 -6.94
N CYS A 4 2.13 1.19 -5.81
CA CYS A 4 1.90 0.09 -4.87
C CYS A 4 3.14 -0.59 -4.27
N ILE A 5 4.31 0.06 -4.29
CA ILE A 5 5.53 -0.57 -3.76
C ILE A 5 5.41 -0.73 -2.24
N CYS A 6 5.34 -1.97 -1.79
CA CYS A 6 5.42 -2.36 -0.39
C CYS A 6 5.93 -3.80 -0.28
N PHE A 7 6.31 -4.23 0.92
CA PHE A 7 6.96 -5.52 1.16
C PHE A 7 6.22 -6.34 2.20
N SER A 8 6.26 -7.66 2.06
CA SER A 8 5.63 -8.58 3.02
C SER A 8 6.28 -8.51 4.41
N THR A 9 5.51 -8.84 5.44
CA THR A 9 6.00 -8.91 6.83
C THR A 9 6.99 -10.04 7.08
N ASN A 10 7.08 -11.03 6.16
CA ASN A 10 8.08 -12.10 6.23
C ASN A 10 9.43 -11.61 5.70
N ASN A 11 10.11 -10.77 6.49
CA ASN A 11 11.43 -10.22 6.18
C ASN A 11 11.54 -9.51 4.82
N GLY A 12 10.42 -9.04 4.26
CA GLY A 12 10.39 -8.38 2.96
C GLY A 12 10.66 -9.28 1.75
N GLU A 13 10.55 -10.61 1.89
CA GLU A 13 10.84 -11.57 0.82
C GLU A 13 9.88 -11.47 -0.39
N THR A 14 8.73 -10.82 -0.22
CA THR A 14 7.80 -10.54 -1.31
C THR A 14 7.64 -9.05 -1.50
N MET A 15 7.89 -8.57 -2.71
CA MET A 15 7.58 -7.20 -3.13
C MET A 15 6.23 -7.17 -3.85
N TYR A 16 5.36 -6.25 -3.45
CA TYR A 16 4.14 -5.93 -4.17
C TYR A 16 4.36 -4.70 -5.04
N PHE A 17 3.76 -4.69 -6.22
CA PHE A 17 3.92 -3.61 -7.19
C PHE A 17 2.70 -3.55 -8.11
N CYS A 18 2.35 -2.35 -8.57
CA CYS A 18 1.34 -2.17 -9.59
C CYS A 18 1.78 -1.16 -10.65
N ASP A 19 1.25 -1.35 -11.86
CA ASP A 19 1.25 -0.33 -12.89
C ASP A 19 -0.18 0.14 -13.10
N THR A 20 -0.51 1.35 -12.65
CA THR A 20 -1.90 1.86 -12.54
C THR A 20 -2.74 1.63 -13.81
N PRO A 21 -2.26 1.93 -15.04
CA PRO A 21 -3.05 1.72 -16.26
C PRO A 21 -3.38 0.26 -16.57
N THR A 22 -2.56 -0.69 -16.09
CA THR A 22 -2.84 -2.12 -16.26
C THR A 22 -3.95 -2.62 -15.33
N ARG A 23 -4.27 -1.85 -14.29
CA ARG A 23 -5.25 -2.18 -13.24
C ARG A 23 -4.93 -3.50 -12.50
N LYS A 24 -3.67 -3.92 -12.55
CA LYS A 24 -3.19 -5.17 -11.95
C LYS A 24 -2.14 -4.89 -10.88
N VAL A 25 -2.20 -5.68 -9.83
CA VAL A 25 -1.26 -5.70 -8.73
C VAL A 25 -0.56 -7.04 -8.77
N TYR A 26 0.76 -7.01 -8.69
CA TYR A 26 1.63 -8.17 -8.81
C TYR A 26 2.43 -8.36 -7.52
N ALA A 27 2.80 -9.60 -7.26
CA ALA A 27 3.77 -10.01 -6.26
C ALA A 27 5.02 -10.55 -6.96
N PHE A 28 6.18 -10.34 -6.36
CA PHE A 28 7.47 -10.82 -6.84
C PHE A 28 8.28 -11.35 -5.66
N ASP A 29 9.15 -12.32 -5.91
CA ASP A 29 10.18 -12.68 -4.94
C ASP A 29 11.26 -11.60 -4.93
N TYR A 30 11.61 -11.13 -3.73
CA TYR A 30 12.57 -10.06 -3.50
C TYR A 30 13.80 -10.60 -2.75
N PRO A 31 15.02 -10.34 -3.24
CA PRO A 31 16.24 -10.78 -2.57
C PRO A 31 16.52 -9.95 -1.29
N THR A 32 16.61 -10.63 -0.15
CA THR A 32 16.76 -10.01 1.19
C THR A 32 18.15 -10.22 1.80
N ASP A 33 19.08 -10.84 1.06
CA ASP A 33 20.43 -11.19 1.52
C ASP A 33 21.42 -10.01 1.58
N GLY A 34 20.94 -8.79 1.29
CA GLY A 34 21.73 -7.56 1.30
C GLY A 34 22.67 -7.40 0.09
N LYS A 35 22.76 -8.38 -0.81
CA LYS A 35 23.62 -8.31 -2.01
C LYS A 35 22.92 -7.60 -3.18
N GLY A 36 21.61 -7.40 -3.06
CA GLY A 36 20.76 -6.93 -4.14
C GLY A 36 20.58 -7.99 -5.22
N GLY A 37 19.77 -7.68 -6.22
CA GLY A 37 19.50 -8.58 -7.33
C GLY A 37 18.17 -8.28 -8.01
N PRO A 38 17.87 -8.95 -9.13
CA PRO A 38 16.59 -8.80 -9.80
C PRO A 38 15.46 -9.39 -8.95
N VAL A 39 14.29 -8.75 -8.99
CA VAL A 39 13.06 -9.38 -8.52
C VAL A 39 12.64 -10.48 -9.48
N THR A 40 12.10 -11.58 -8.97
CA THR A 40 11.76 -12.77 -9.79
C THR A 40 10.34 -13.25 -9.51
N ASN A 41 9.90 -14.31 -10.21
CA ASN A 41 8.64 -15.00 -9.97
C ASN A 41 7.41 -14.06 -9.89
N ARG A 42 7.19 -13.27 -10.95
CA ARG A 42 6.03 -12.39 -11.07
C ARG A 42 4.73 -13.21 -11.00
N ARG A 43 3.89 -12.91 -10.01
CA ARG A 43 2.57 -13.51 -9.78
C ARG A 43 1.50 -12.42 -9.82
N LEU A 44 0.38 -12.66 -10.49
CA LEU A 44 -0.78 -11.77 -10.37
C LEU A 44 -1.37 -11.94 -8.97
N LEU A 45 -1.42 -10.86 -8.19
CA LEU A 45 -2.07 -10.86 -6.89
C LEU A 45 -3.55 -10.53 -7.03
N TRP A 46 -3.84 -9.41 -7.71
CA TRP A 46 -5.21 -8.89 -7.79
C TRP A 46 -5.40 -8.01 -9.01
N THR A 47 -6.62 -7.98 -9.53
CA THR A 47 -7.03 -7.09 -10.63
C THR A 47 -8.20 -6.25 -10.15
N VAL A 48 -8.16 -4.94 -10.38
CA VAL A 48 -9.29 -4.07 -10.05
C VAL A 48 -10.53 -4.51 -10.83
N PRO A 49 -11.69 -4.73 -10.17
CA PRO A 49 -12.95 -5.06 -10.83
C PRO A 49 -13.30 -4.11 -11.98
N ALA A 50 -13.75 -4.65 -13.10
CA ALA A 50 -13.95 -3.90 -14.34
C ALA A 50 -15.01 -2.77 -14.20
N ASP A 51 -15.98 -2.96 -13.32
CA ASP A 51 -17.06 -2.03 -12.97
C ASP A 51 -16.60 -0.85 -12.11
N LEU A 52 -15.41 -0.91 -11.51
CA LEU A 52 -14.82 0.21 -10.79
C LEU A 52 -14.07 1.15 -11.75
N PRO A 53 -14.20 2.47 -11.59
CA PRO A 53 -13.35 3.43 -12.29
C PRO A 53 -11.93 3.44 -11.72
N GLY A 54 -10.98 4.00 -12.46
CA GLY A 54 -9.63 4.28 -11.96
C GLY A 54 -8.74 3.05 -11.82
N GLY A 55 -7.74 3.13 -10.93
CA GLY A 55 -6.71 2.12 -10.78
C GLY A 55 -5.98 2.17 -9.45
N PRO A 56 -5.10 1.19 -9.19
CA PRO A 56 -4.35 1.10 -7.95
C PRO A 56 -3.23 2.17 -7.91
N ASP A 57 -3.00 2.74 -6.74
CA ASP A 57 -2.05 3.84 -6.50
C ASP A 57 -1.09 3.45 -5.35
N GLY A 58 -0.98 4.20 -4.26
CA GLY A 58 -0.17 3.82 -3.11
C GLY A 58 -0.72 2.61 -2.33
N ALA A 59 0.19 1.87 -1.70
CA ALA A 59 -0.12 0.67 -0.93
C ALA A 59 0.78 0.52 0.30
N GLN A 60 0.31 -0.21 1.30
CA GLN A 60 1.08 -0.62 2.47
C GLN A 60 0.59 -1.96 3.02
N VAL A 61 1.49 -2.76 3.58
CA VAL A 61 1.16 -4.00 4.29
C VAL A 61 0.87 -3.71 5.77
N ASP A 62 -0.13 -4.37 6.32
CA ASP A 62 -0.41 -4.34 7.77
C ASP A 62 0.30 -5.46 8.55
N ALA A 63 0.29 -5.39 9.87
CA ALA A 63 0.96 -6.35 10.75
C ALA A 63 0.43 -7.80 10.62
N GLN A 64 -0.75 -7.99 10.02
CA GLN A 64 -1.33 -9.31 9.74
C GLN A 64 -0.94 -9.82 8.35
N GLY A 65 -0.15 -9.06 7.59
CA GLY A 65 0.33 -9.43 6.25
C GLY A 65 -0.62 -9.07 5.12
N TYR A 66 -1.73 -8.38 5.36
CA TYR A 66 -2.65 -7.97 4.29
C TYR A 66 -2.16 -6.70 3.59
N VAL A 67 -2.45 -6.58 2.29
CA VAL A 67 -2.02 -5.44 1.46
C VAL A 67 -3.16 -4.43 1.33
N TRP A 68 -2.98 -3.22 1.86
CA TRP A 68 -3.88 -2.10 1.66
C TRP A 68 -3.51 -1.32 0.42
N ILE A 69 -4.48 -1.02 -0.44
CA ILE A 69 -4.26 -0.38 -1.74
C ILE A 69 -5.27 0.74 -1.95
N ALA A 70 -4.79 1.97 -2.13
CA ALA A 70 -5.62 3.09 -2.55
C ALA A 70 -6.05 2.92 -4.01
N LEU A 71 -7.34 3.08 -4.29
CA LEU A 71 -7.87 3.03 -5.66
C LEU A 71 -8.21 4.44 -6.12
N SER A 72 -7.23 5.12 -6.73
CA SER A 72 -7.40 6.45 -7.31
C SER A 72 -8.47 6.42 -8.39
N GLY A 73 -9.53 7.21 -8.21
CA GLY A 73 -10.69 7.29 -9.10
C GLY A 73 -11.89 6.48 -8.62
N ALA A 74 -11.71 5.52 -7.71
CA ALA A 74 -12.76 4.63 -7.20
C ALA A 74 -13.27 4.98 -5.79
N GLY A 75 -12.71 6.02 -5.17
CA GLY A 75 -13.10 6.54 -3.86
C GLY A 75 -13.04 5.52 -2.73
N ARG A 76 -12.05 4.62 -2.77
CA ARG A 76 -11.89 3.59 -1.75
C ARG A 76 -10.45 3.12 -1.59
N VAL A 77 -10.17 2.56 -0.43
CA VAL A 77 -8.98 1.73 -0.18
C VAL A 77 -9.46 0.30 0.03
N VAL A 78 -8.79 -0.67 -0.58
CA VAL A 78 -9.09 -2.10 -0.42
C VAL A 78 -7.99 -2.81 0.36
N ARG A 79 -8.36 -3.77 1.18
CA ARG A 79 -7.44 -4.68 1.89
C ARG A 79 -7.47 -6.03 1.22
N ILE A 80 -6.36 -6.48 0.66
CA ILE A 80 -6.22 -7.72 -0.10
C ILE A 80 -5.49 -8.77 0.73
N ASP A 81 -6.01 -9.99 0.72
CA ASP A 81 -5.31 -11.17 1.22
C ASP A 81 -4.25 -11.61 0.19
N PRO A 82 -2.94 -11.55 0.51
CA PRO A 82 -1.90 -11.94 -0.45
C PRO A 82 -1.88 -13.43 -0.77
N GLN A 83 -2.52 -14.29 0.03
CA GLN A 83 -2.50 -15.75 -0.17
C GLN A 83 -3.43 -16.20 -1.29
N ASN A 84 -4.57 -15.52 -1.44
CA ASN A 84 -5.62 -15.92 -2.39
C ASN A 84 -6.13 -14.76 -3.27
N GLY A 85 -5.66 -13.53 -3.06
CA GLY A 85 -6.06 -12.35 -3.84
C GLY A 85 -7.46 -11.83 -3.53
N SER A 86 -8.12 -12.31 -2.48
CA SER A 86 -9.48 -11.86 -2.12
C SER A 86 -9.47 -10.51 -1.39
N VAL A 87 -10.57 -9.77 -1.53
CA VAL A 87 -10.79 -8.52 -0.79
C VAL A 87 -11.30 -8.87 0.60
N ASN A 88 -10.51 -8.57 1.63
CA ASN A 88 -10.86 -8.78 3.03
C ASN A 88 -11.67 -7.62 3.62
N ALA A 89 -11.36 -6.39 3.23
CA ALA A 89 -12.02 -5.19 3.74
C ALA A 89 -11.98 -4.03 2.73
N ILE A 90 -12.88 -3.06 2.89
CA ILE A 90 -12.94 -1.84 2.09
C ILE A 90 -13.17 -0.63 3.01
N VAL A 91 -12.39 0.42 2.82
CA VAL A 91 -12.62 1.75 3.39
C VAL A 91 -13.15 2.64 2.27
N TYR A 92 -14.38 3.15 2.41
CA TYR A 92 -14.97 4.10 1.47
C TYR A 92 -14.59 5.53 1.87
N LEU A 93 -14.23 6.35 0.88
CA LEU A 93 -13.93 7.76 1.08
C LEU A 93 -14.95 8.65 0.38
N PRO A 94 -15.26 9.83 0.95
CA PRO A 94 -16.16 10.80 0.32
C PRO A 94 -15.47 11.61 -0.79
N VAL A 95 -14.44 11.05 -1.44
CA VAL A 95 -13.68 11.68 -2.53
C VAL A 95 -13.30 10.63 -3.57
N LYS A 96 -13.13 11.03 -4.83
CA LYS A 96 -12.84 10.07 -5.91
C LYS A 96 -11.44 9.49 -5.87
N SER A 97 -10.42 10.27 -5.51
CA SER A 97 -9.03 9.90 -5.77
C SER A 97 -8.18 9.84 -4.50
N PRO A 98 -8.33 8.79 -3.66
CA PRO A 98 -7.30 8.43 -2.71
C PRO A 98 -6.03 8.03 -3.46
N THR A 99 -4.88 8.49 -2.98
CA THR A 99 -3.58 8.34 -3.66
C THR A 99 -2.62 7.42 -2.93
N SER A 100 -2.63 7.37 -1.61
CA SER A 100 -1.79 6.45 -0.85
C SER A 100 -2.35 6.24 0.55
N VAL A 101 -1.83 5.24 1.24
CA VAL A 101 -2.17 4.91 2.62
C VAL A 101 -0.91 4.72 3.44
N THR A 102 -0.99 5.06 4.73
CA THR A 102 0.00 4.60 5.70
C THR A 102 -0.58 4.40 7.09
N PHE A 103 0.09 3.62 7.93
CA PHE A 103 -0.29 3.47 9.33
C PHE A 103 0.56 4.37 10.23
N GLY A 104 -0.08 4.89 11.27
CA GLY A 104 0.55 5.74 12.27
C GLY A 104 -0.25 5.76 13.57
N GLY A 105 -0.08 6.85 14.33
CA GLY A 105 -0.55 6.91 15.70
C GLY A 105 0.36 6.13 16.65
N LYS A 106 0.22 6.38 17.96
CA LYS A 106 1.12 5.82 18.98
C LYS A 106 1.20 4.29 18.97
N GLU A 107 0.09 3.66 18.62
CA GLU A 107 -0.08 2.20 18.65
C GLU A 107 -0.09 1.57 17.24
N LEU A 108 0.25 2.35 16.20
CA LEU A 108 0.18 2.00 14.78
C LEU A 108 -1.21 1.50 14.32
N ASP A 109 -2.27 1.98 14.98
CA ASP A 109 -3.66 1.57 14.74
C ASP A 109 -4.52 2.67 14.13
N GLU A 110 -3.88 3.69 13.54
CA GLU A 110 -4.54 4.72 12.76
C GLU A 110 -4.05 4.68 11.32
N MET A 111 -4.96 4.66 10.36
CA MET A 111 -4.61 4.77 8.94
C MET A 111 -4.75 6.22 8.49
N PHE A 112 -3.74 6.70 7.77
CA PHE A 112 -3.69 7.98 7.10
C PHE A 112 -3.82 7.75 5.60
N ILE A 113 -4.66 8.55 4.93
CA ILE A 113 -4.95 8.39 3.50
C ILE A 113 -4.78 9.74 2.82
N THR A 114 -3.85 9.83 1.87
CA THR A 114 -3.67 11.02 1.03
C THR A 114 -4.64 10.98 -0.15
N THR A 115 -5.03 12.16 -0.65
CA THR A 115 -5.99 12.29 -1.75
C THR A 115 -5.59 13.39 -2.71
N ARG A 116 -6.15 13.39 -3.92
CA ARG A 116 -5.95 14.45 -4.93
C ARG A 116 -7.23 14.80 -5.68
N GLY A 117 -7.17 15.87 -6.46
CA GLY A 117 -8.23 16.27 -7.37
C GLY A 117 -9.16 17.34 -6.80
N PRO A 118 -10.18 17.76 -7.57
CA PRO A 118 -11.04 18.89 -7.23
C PRO A 118 -11.94 18.64 -6.01
N ASP A 119 -12.28 17.37 -5.76
CA ASP A 119 -13.02 16.90 -4.59
C ASP A 119 -12.08 16.34 -3.50
N GLY A 120 -10.76 16.42 -3.67
CA GLY A 120 -9.75 15.88 -2.78
C GLY A 120 -8.63 16.88 -2.47
N GLY A 121 -7.43 16.36 -2.16
CA GLY A 121 -6.26 17.16 -1.77
C GLY A 121 -6.04 17.25 -0.25
N GLY A 122 -6.95 16.68 0.53
CA GLY A 122 -6.84 16.56 1.99
C GLY A 122 -6.19 15.25 2.44
N LEU A 123 -5.92 15.19 3.74
CA LEU A 123 -5.49 14.01 4.47
C LEU A 123 -6.64 13.47 5.31
N TYR A 124 -6.96 12.19 5.16
CA TYR A 124 -7.93 11.49 6.01
C TYR A 124 -7.19 10.68 7.06
N ARG A 125 -7.81 10.57 8.24
CA ARG A 125 -7.33 9.73 9.34
C ARG A 125 -8.50 8.89 9.85
N LEU A 126 -8.29 7.60 10.05
CA LEU A 126 -9.26 6.70 10.65
C LEU A 126 -8.61 5.78 11.68
N LYS A 127 -9.33 5.52 12.78
CA LYS A 127 -8.94 4.50 13.75
C LYS A 127 -9.31 3.13 13.19
N MET A 128 -8.36 2.21 13.20
CA MET A 128 -8.56 0.89 12.62
C MET A 128 -9.30 -0.03 13.58
N PRO A 129 -10.36 -0.73 13.12
CA PRO A 129 -11.11 -1.63 13.97
C PRO A 129 -10.39 -2.98 14.13
N ASN A 130 -10.92 -3.83 15.01
CA ASN A 130 -10.57 -5.25 15.10
C ASN A 130 -9.08 -5.55 15.30
N GLY A 131 -8.35 -4.64 15.96
CA GLY A 131 -6.92 -4.80 16.24
C GLY A 131 -6.03 -4.75 15.00
N ILE A 132 -6.53 -4.25 13.86
CA ILE A 132 -5.72 -4.03 12.67
C ILE A 132 -4.71 -2.92 12.98
N LYS A 133 -3.42 -3.24 12.79
CA LYS A 133 -2.30 -2.34 13.02
C LYS A 133 -1.35 -2.39 11.84
N GLY A 134 -0.63 -1.30 11.61
CA GLY A 134 0.51 -1.28 10.71
C GLY A 134 1.76 -1.88 11.35
N ILE A 135 2.84 -1.79 10.59
CA ILE A 135 4.21 -2.05 11.04
C ILE A 135 4.99 -0.73 11.07
N PRO A 136 6.03 -0.60 11.89
CA PRO A 136 6.93 0.55 11.81
C PRO A 136 7.52 0.68 10.41
N GLU A 137 7.55 1.89 9.87
CA GLU A 137 8.22 2.17 8.61
C GLU A 137 9.75 2.11 8.78
N PRO A 138 10.51 1.70 7.76
CA PRO A 138 11.96 1.78 7.79
C PRO A 138 12.44 3.22 7.98
N GLU A 139 13.34 3.44 8.92
CA GLU A 139 13.96 4.76 9.14
C GLU A 139 15.19 4.93 8.25
N PHE A 140 15.24 6.06 7.54
CA PHE A 140 16.43 6.48 6.81
C PHE A 140 17.19 7.50 7.65
N ILE A 141 18.49 7.28 7.83
CA ILE A 141 19.36 8.22 8.55
C ILE A 141 19.69 9.38 7.61
N VAL A 142 19.30 10.59 8.00
CA VAL A 142 19.77 11.82 7.35
C VAL A 142 21.13 12.16 7.95
N GLN A 143 22.20 12.00 7.16
CA GLN A 143 23.50 12.55 7.54
C GLN A 143 23.47 14.07 7.30
N THR A 144 23.52 14.84 8.37
CA THR A 144 23.78 16.28 8.30
C THR A 144 25.28 16.50 8.50
N GLU A 145 25.97 17.15 7.58
CA GLU A 145 27.34 17.62 7.79
C GLU A 145 27.32 18.61 8.98
N THR A 146 27.71 18.17 10.17
CA THR A 146 28.14 19.09 11.21
C THR A 146 29.52 19.58 10.81
N SER A 147 29.58 20.84 10.37
CA SER A 147 30.83 21.60 10.29
C SER A 147 31.45 21.65 11.69
N GLU A 148 32.73 21.28 11.80
CA GLU A 148 33.55 21.47 13.00
C GLU A 148 33.67 22.95 13.40
#